data_AF-A0A026VTZ8-F1
#
_entry.id   AF-A0A026VTZ8-F1
#
_cell.length_a   1.000
_cell.length_b   1.000
_cell.length_c   1.000
_cell.angle_alpha   90.00
_cell.angle_beta   90.00
_cell.angle_gamma   90.00
#
_symmetry.space_group_name_H-M   'P 1'
#
loop_
_entity.id
_entity.type
_entity.pdbx_description
1 polymer ?
#
loop_
_entity_poly.entity_id
_entity_poly.type
_entity_poly.pdbx_seq_one_letter_code
_entity_poly.pdbx_strand_id
1 'polypeptide(L)'
;MPVRRYEIHTATPSYLHNLNGDFSLSLLQVSFFSTSPELSNKQRFEYFTRTIPSDHYQVKAMVDIVLTMGWSYVSIIYEESNYGIKVNA
;
A
#
# COMPACT_ATOMS: atom_id res chain seq x y z
N MET A 1 8.92 21.90 9.35
CA MET A 1 8.05 20.88 9.98
C MET A 1 8.16 19.62 9.15
N PRO A 2 8.76 18.51 9.64
CA PRO A 2 8.78 17.28 8.86
C PRO A 2 7.40 16.64 8.93
N VAL A 3 6.73 16.52 7.79
CA VAL A 3 5.49 15.75 7.67
C VAL A 3 5.88 14.27 7.74
N ARG A 4 5.71 13.65 8.91
CA ARG A 4 5.85 12.20 9.06
C ARG A 4 4.71 11.55 8.26
N ARG A 5 5.06 10.93 7.13
CA ARG A 5 4.14 10.12 6.34
C ARG A 5 3.81 8.87 7.16
N TYR A 6 2.61 8.80 7.73
CA TYR A 6 2.11 7.58 8.36
C TYR A 6 1.61 6.65 7.25
N GLU A 7 2.53 5.94 6.58
CA GLU A 7 2.15 4.73 5.86
C GLU A 7 1.73 3.68 6.89
N ILE A 8 0.64 2.99 6.62
CA ILE A 8 0.07 2.00 7.56
C ILE A 8 1.02 0.80 7.62
N HIS A 9 2.03 0.87 8.47
CA HIS A 9 2.87 -0.26 8.88
C HIS A 9 2.20 -1.13 9.96
N THR A 10 0.98 -0.81 10.36
CA THR A 10 0.28 -1.50 11.44
C THR A 10 -1.14 -1.88 10.99
N ALA A 11 -1.25 -2.95 10.21
CA ALA A 11 -2.50 -3.69 10.09
C ALA A 11 -2.51 -4.96 10.96
N THR A 12 -1.76 -4.95 12.05
CA THR A 12 -2.02 -5.83 13.19
C THR A 12 -2.08 -4.96 14.43
N PRO A 13 -3.25 -4.84 15.09
CA PRO A 13 -3.30 -4.29 16.44
C PRO A 13 -2.66 -5.33 17.37
N SER A 14 -1.34 -5.24 17.58
CA SER A 14 -0.66 -6.00 18.64
C SER A 14 -1.15 -5.63 20.06
N TYR A 15 -2.02 -4.63 20.18
CA TYR A 15 -2.67 -4.21 21.43
C TYR A 15 -3.95 -4.99 21.78
N LEU A 16 -4.43 -5.92 20.94
CA LEU A 16 -5.63 -6.73 21.23
C LEU A 16 -5.34 -8.17 21.67
N HIS A 17 -4.23 -8.42 22.38
CA HIS A 17 -3.91 -9.77 22.84
C HIS A 17 -4.65 -10.19 24.13
N ASN A 18 -5.45 -9.34 24.79
CA ASN A 18 -6.09 -9.71 26.06
C ASN A 18 -7.46 -9.05 26.29
N LEU A 19 -8.46 -9.42 25.51
CA LEU A 19 -9.85 -9.32 25.94
C LEU A 19 -10.43 -10.73 25.97
N ASN A 20 -10.50 -11.27 27.18
CA ASN A 20 -11.07 -12.58 27.48
C ASN A 20 -12.54 -12.63 27.03
N GLY A 21 -12.83 -13.37 25.96
CA GLY A 21 -14.20 -13.65 25.52
C GLY A 21 -14.42 -13.45 24.02
N ASP A 22 -14.04 -14.46 23.24
CA ASP A 22 -14.71 -14.92 22.00
C ASP A 22 -15.37 -13.87 21.07
N PHE A 23 -14.66 -12.79 20.78
CA PHE A 23 -15.03 -11.85 19.72
C PHE A 23 -13.77 -11.53 18.91
N SER A 24 -13.48 -12.36 17.90
CA SER A 24 -12.56 -11.98 16.83
C SER A 24 -13.19 -10.84 16.03
N LEU A 25 -13.07 -9.62 16.54
CA LEU A 25 -13.63 -8.41 15.92
C LEU A 25 -12.82 -8.09 14.66
N SER A 26 -13.33 -8.54 13.52
CA SER A 26 -12.88 -8.13 12.20
C SER A 26 -13.23 -6.65 11.97
N LEU A 27 -12.32 -5.76 12.37
CA LEU A 27 -12.52 -4.31 12.21
C LEU A 27 -12.32 -3.90 10.75
N LEU A 28 -13.37 -3.36 10.13
CA LEU A 28 -13.29 -2.77 8.79
C LEU A 28 -12.49 -1.47 8.85
N GLN A 29 -11.38 -1.41 8.11
CA GLN A 29 -10.55 -0.22 8.00
C GLN A 29 -10.71 0.41 6.62
N VAL A 30 -11.15 1.67 6.57
CA VAL A 30 -11.29 2.46 5.33
C VAL A 30 -10.28 3.61 5.33
N SER A 31 -9.35 3.63 4.38
CA SER A 31 -8.34 4.70 4.26
C SER A 31 -8.61 5.65 3.09
N PHE A 32 -8.29 6.93 3.26
CA PHE A 32 -8.37 7.97 2.22
C PHE A 32 -7.00 8.41 1.69
N PHE A 33 -5.90 7.92 2.27
CA PHE A 33 -4.55 8.41 1.96
C PHE A 33 -3.53 7.30 1.69
N SER A 34 -3.87 6.04 1.95
CA SER A 34 -2.93 4.94 1.82
C SER A 34 -2.96 4.34 0.41
N THR A 35 -1.92 4.63 -0.37
CA THR A 35 -1.86 4.34 -1.80
C THR A 35 -0.96 3.15 -2.17
N SER A 36 -0.18 2.62 -1.22
CA SER A 36 0.71 1.46 -1.40
C SER A 36 0.01 0.29 -2.12
N PRO A 37 0.63 -0.33 -3.14
CA PRO A 37 0.10 -1.51 -3.81
C PRO A 37 -0.06 -2.74 -2.90
N GLU A 38 0.78 -2.87 -1.87
CA GLU A 38 0.77 -4.00 -0.93
C GLU A 38 -0.58 -4.15 -0.20
N LEU A 39 -1.21 -3.01 0.11
CA LEU A 39 -2.52 -2.94 0.79
C LEU A 39 -3.69 -3.49 -0.04
N SER A 40 -3.47 -3.81 -1.32
CA SER A 40 -4.46 -4.49 -2.16
C SER A 40 -4.52 -6.01 -1.92
N ASN A 41 -3.54 -6.61 -1.22
CA ASN A 41 -3.53 -8.05 -0.96
C ASN A 41 -4.60 -8.44 0.08
N LYS A 42 -5.73 -8.96 -0.40
CA LYS A 42 -6.87 -9.37 0.44
C LYS A 42 -6.64 -10.63 1.28
N GLN A 43 -5.65 -11.45 0.94
CA GLN A 43 -5.28 -12.58 1.80
C GLN A 43 -4.59 -12.09 3.09
N ARG A 44 -3.91 -10.94 3.02
CA ARG A 44 -3.20 -10.33 4.16
C ARG A 44 -4.00 -9.20 4.84
N PHE A 45 -4.80 -8.47 4.07
CA PHE A 45 -5.58 -7.31 4.52
C PHE A 45 -7.07 -7.47 4.15
N GLU A 46 -7.71 -8.52 4.67
CA GLU A 46 -9.09 -8.91 4.35
C GLU A 46 -10.10 -7.77 4.56
N TYR A 47 -10.01 -7.09 5.70
CA TYR A 47 -10.93 -6.02 6.11
C TYR A 47 -10.43 -4.60 5.78
N PHE A 48 -9.39 -4.47 4.97
CA PHE A 48 -8.88 -3.17 4.53
C PHE A 48 -9.52 -2.73 3.22
N THR A 49 -10.02 -1.51 3.14
CA THR A 49 -10.44 -0.89 1.88
C THR A 49 -10.01 0.59 1.85
N ARG A 50 -10.08 1.20 0.67
CA ARG A 50 -9.66 2.59 0.47
C ARG A 50 -10.50 3.30 -0.58
N THR A 51 -10.65 4.61 -0.42
CA THR A 51 -11.36 5.48 -1.36
C THR A 51 -10.45 6.05 -2.45
N ILE A 52 -9.13 5.96 -2.26
CA ILE A 52 -8.09 6.39 -3.19
C ILE A 52 -7.56 5.21 -4.01
N PRO A 53 -7.20 5.36 -5.30
CA PRO A 53 -6.60 4.29 -6.06
C PRO A 53 -5.22 3.88 -5.53
N SER A 54 -4.78 2.70 -5.94
CA SER A 54 -3.40 2.24 -5.71
C SER A 54 -2.41 2.95 -6.64
N ASP A 55 -1.19 3.18 -6.16
CA ASP A 55 -0.09 3.71 -6.98
C ASP A 55 0.32 2.80 -8.14
N HIS A 56 -0.16 1.55 -8.18
CA HIS A 56 -0.04 0.70 -9.36
C HIS A 56 -0.58 1.39 -10.62
N TYR A 57 -1.67 2.16 -10.51
CA TYR A 57 -2.23 2.90 -11.63
C TYR A 57 -1.35 4.09 -12.03
N GLN A 58 -0.68 4.72 -11.07
CA GLN A 58 0.28 5.79 -11.36
C GLN A 58 1.51 5.26 -12.10
N VAL A 59 2.06 4.11 -11.68
CA VAL A 59 3.17 3.46 -12.40
C VAL A 59 2.76 3.10 -13.82
N LYS A 60 1.54 2.58 -14.02
CA LYS A 60 1.02 2.32 -15.37
C LYS A 60 0.99 3.58 -16.23
N ALA A 61 0.50 4.70 -15.69
CA ALA A 61 0.48 5.97 -16.41
C ALA A 61 1.90 6.47 -16.75
N MET A 62 2.88 6.27 -15.86
CA MET A 62 4.29 6.60 -16.15
C MET A 62 4.83 5.76 -17.32
N VAL A 63 4.52 4.46 -17.38
CA VAL A 63 4.91 3.58 -18.49
C VAL A 63 4.24 4.04 -19.79
N ASP A 64 2.96 4.38 -19.76
CA ASP A 64 2.23 4.87 -20.93
C ASP A 64 2.86 6.17 -21.48
N ILE A 65 3.34 7.07 -20.60
CA ILE A 65 4.07 8.28 -20.99
C ILE A 65 5.40 7.93 -21.68
N VAL A 66 6.20 7.04 -21.09
CA VAL A 66 7.49 6.60 -21.68
C VAL A 66 7.29 6.03 -23.09
N LEU A 67 6.26 5.19 -23.27
CA LEU A 67 5.91 4.57 -24.54
C LEU A 67 5.43 5.60 -25.57
N THR A 68 4.52 6.49 -25.18
CA THR A 68 4.00 7.54 -26.07
C THR A 68 5.06 8.54 -26.51
N MET A 69 6.07 8.80 -25.68
CA MET A 69 7.18 9.68 -26.01
C MET A 69 8.31 8.99 -26.79
N GLY A 70 8.26 7.66 -26.95
CA GLY A 70 9.25 6.90 -27.70
C GLY A 70 10.63 6.87 -27.02
N TRP A 71 10.70 6.99 -25.69
CA TRP A 71 11.98 6.92 -24.98
C TRP A 71 12.52 5.50 -24.98
N SER A 72 13.70 5.31 -25.57
CA SER A 72 14.38 4.01 -25.67
C SER A 72 15.21 3.65 -24.44
N TYR A 73 15.46 4.61 -23.55
CA TYR A 73 16.23 4.43 -22.34
C TYR A 73 15.65 5.23 -21.17
N VAL A 74 15.45 4.57 -20.03
CA VAL A 74 14.98 5.17 -18.78
C VAL A 74 15.77 4.59 -17.60
N SER A 75 15.87 5.35 -16.52
CA SER A 75 16.46 4.89 -15.26
C SER A 75 15.46 5.12 -14.13
N ILE A 76 15.34 4.13 -13.23
CA ILE A 76 14.40 4.18 -12.11
C ILE A 76 15.20 4.34 -10.83
N ILE A 77 14.82 5.32 -10.01
CA ILE A 77 15.32 5.50 -8.65
C ILE A 77 14.13 5.24 -7.74
N TYR A 78 14.33 4.39 -6.75
CA TYR A 78 13.29 4.00 -5.80
C TYR A 78 13.89 3.95 -4.39
N GLU A 79 13.02 4.08 -3.40
CA GLU A 79 13.37 3.83 -2.01
C GLU A 79 13.39 2.32 -1.75
N GLU A 80 14.39 1.82 -1.03
CA GLU A 80 14.51 0.42 -0.61
C GLU A 80 13.49 0.08 0.50
N SER A 81 12.21 0.16 0.17
CA SER A 81 11.08 -0.13 1.05
C SER A 81 10.08 -1.05 0.34
N ASN A 82 9.15 -1.65 1.08
CA ASN A 82 8.08 -2.48 0.49
C ASN A 82 7.21 -1.72 -0.53
N TYR A 83 7.22 -0.40 -0.47
CA TYR A 83 6.55 0.46 -1.43
C TYR A 83 7.33 0.55 -2.75
N GLY A 84 8.65 0.75 -2.67
CA GLY A 84 9.53 0.87 -3.84
C GLY A 84 9.93 -0.46 -4.47
N ILE A 85 9.86 -1.56 -3.72
CA ILE A 85 10.20 -2.91 -4.18
C ILE A 85 8.95 -3.77 -4.24
N LYS A 86 8.64 -4.32 -5.42
CA LYS A 86 7.72 -5.44 -5.52
C LYS A 86 8.45 -6.73 -5.15
N VAL A 87 8.44 -7.08 -3.87
CA VAL A 87 8.94 -8.39 -3.42
C VAL A 87 7.89 -9.44 -3.82
N ASN A 88 8.22 -10.33 -4.75
CA ASN A 88 7.44 -11.55 -4.94
C ASN A 88 7.66 -12.42 -3.69
N ALA A 89 6.71 -12.39 -2.76
CA ALA A 89 6.57 -13.37 -1.70
C ALA A 89 5.60 -14.47 -2.14
#